data_AF-A0A950GBC2-F1
#
_entry.id   AF-A0A950GBC2-F1
#
_cell.length_a   1.000
_cell.length_b   1.000
_cell.length_c   1.000
_cell.angle_alpha   90.00
_cell.angle_beta   90.00
_cell.angle_gamma   90.00
#
_symmetry.space_group_name_H-M   'P 1'
#
loop_
_entity.id
_entity.type
_entity.pdbx_description
1 polymer ?
#
loop_
_entity_poly.entity_id
_entity_poly.type
_entity_poly.pdbx_seq_one_letter_code
_entity_poly.pdbx_strand_id
1 'polypeptide(L)'
;MEDAANRNPVMAPDLELNEVADGYIVYQPDRDRVHYLNQTAAVVLELCNGGNAEADIPELVRLAWDLPEPPVEEVADCLKGLRKEGLIT
;
A
#
# COMPACT_ATOMS: atom_id res chain seq x y z
N MET A 1 20.47 7.53 1.55
CA MET A 1 19.21 6.91 2.01
C MET A 1 18.18 8.03 2.22
N GLU A 2 17.99 8.88 1.20
CA GLU A 2 17.14 10.09 1.27
C GLU A 2 15.99 10.05 0.25
N ASP A 3 16.03 9.16 -0.75
CA ASP A 3 15.01 9.10 -1.80
C ASP A 3 13.66 8.53 -1.32
N ALA A 4 13.65 7.52 -0.43
CA ALA A 4 12.40 6.88 -0.03
C ALA A 4 11.52 7.79 0.85
N ALA A 5 12.13 8.64 1.69
CA ALA A 5 11.40 9.47 2.63
C ALA A 5 10.58 10.60 1.98
N ASN A 6 10.86 10.92 0.71
CA ASN A 6 10.25 12.06 0.00
C ASN A 6 9.33 11.63 -1.15
N ARG A 7 9.02 10.32 -1.25
CA ARG A 7 8.10 9.81 -2.28
C ARG A 7 6.68 9.84 -1.74
N ASN A 8 5.76 10.26 -2.60
CA ASN A 8 4.34 10.16 -2.32
C ASN A 8 3.76 9.08 -3.23
N PRO A 9 3.74 7.80 -2.79
CA PRO A 9 3.32 6.72 -3.65
C PRO A 9 1.86 6.89 -4.07
N VAL A 10 1.57 6.50 -5.30
CA VAL A 10 0.22 6.55 -5.86
C VAL A 10 -0.14 5.18 -6.38
N MET A 11 -1.36 4.71 -6.10
CA MET A 11 -1.96 3.56 -6.77
C MET A 11 -1.81 3.69 -8.30
N ALA A 12 -1.47 2.58 -8.93
CA ALA A 12 -1.44 2.51 -10.38
C ALA A 12 -2.84 2.85 -10.94
N PRO A 13 -2.90 3.52 -12.11
CA PRO A 13 -4.18 3.77 -12.75
C PRO A 13 -4.85 2.46 -13.15
N ASP A 14 -6.17 2.48 -13.29
CA ASP A 14 -6.98 1.39 -13.84
C ASP A 14 -6.96 0.07 -13.04
N LEU A 15 -6.55 0.10 -11.77
CA LEU A 15 -6.73 -1.03 -10.86
C LEU A 15 -8.22 -1.22 -10.52
N GLU A 16 -8.71 -2.44 -10.66
CA GLU A 16 -10.05 -2.80 -10.23
C GLU A 16 -9.99 -3.40 -8.82
N LEU A 17 -10.43 -2.62 -7.82
CA LEU A 17 -10.44 -3.01 -6.42
C LEU A 17 -11.81 -3.61 -6.06
N ASN A 18 -11.80 -4.83 -5.54
CA ASN A 18 -12.99 -5.48 -5.00
C ASN A 18 -12.77 -5.76 -3.51
N GLU A 19 -13.56 -5.10 -2.66
CA GLU A 19 -13.53 -5.33 -1.22
C GLU A 19 -14.11 -6.71 -0.86
N VAL A 20 -13.40 -7.42 0.01
CA VAL A 20 -13.83 -8.69 0.59
C VAL A 20 -13.61 -8.66 2.11
N ALA A 21 -14.17 -9.63 2.84
CA ALA A 21 -14.14 -9.63 4.31
C ALA A 21 -12.72 -9.53 4.90
N ASP A 22 -11.71 -10.11 4.23
CA ASP A 22 -10.34 -10.22 4.73
C ASP A 22 -9.33 -9.26 4.03
N GLY A 23 -9.82 -8.28 3.27
CA GLY A 23 -8.98 -7.32 2.54
C GLY A 23 -9.49 -7.09 1.13
N TYR A 24 -8.60 -6.95 0.14
CA TYR A 24 -8.95 -6.62 -1.25
C TYR A 24 -8.55 -7.70 -2.25
N ILE A 25 -9.39 -7.89 -3.27
CA ILE A 25 -9.02 -8.55 -4.51
C ILE A 25 -8.76 -7.44 -5.53
N VAL A 26 -7.51 -7.32 -5.98
CA VAL A 26 -7.09 -6.31 -6.96
C VAL A 26 -6.85 -6.98 -8.30
N TYR A 27 -7.63 -6.59 -9.31
CA TYR A 27 -7.36 -6.97 -10.69
C TYR A 27 -6.54 -5.88 -11.39
N GLN A 28 -5.47 -6.30 -12.06
CA GLN A 28 -4.57 -5.50 -12.89
C GLN A 28 -4.84 -5.82 -14.37
N PRO A 29 -5.66 -5.01 -15.07
CA PRO A 29 -6.03 -5.30 -16.45
C PRO A 29 -4.85 -5.26 -17.43
N ASP A 30 -3.85 -4.41 -17.17
CA ASP A 30 -2.66 -4.24 -18.02
C ASP A 30 -1.81 -5.51 -18.12
N ARG A 31 -1.81 -6.33 -17.07
CA ARG A 31 -1.02 -7.56 -16.93
C ARG A 31 -1.87 -8.83 -16.88
N ASP A 32 -3.19 -8.68 -16.89
CA ASP A 32 -4.15 -9.75 -16.67
C ASP A 32 -3.84 -10.57 -15.39
N ARG A 33 -3.66 -9.86 -14.26
CA ARG A 33 -3.30 -10.47 -12.97
C ARG A 33 -4.27 -10.11 -11.86
N VAL A 34 -4.49 -11.08 -10.98
CA VAL A 34 -5.27 -10.92 -9.75
C VAL A 34 -4.33 -11.01 -8.55
N HIS A 35 -4.45 -10.06 -7.63
CA HIS A 35 -3.72 -10.01 -6.37
C HIS A 35 -4.69 -10.05 -5.21
N TYR A 36 -4.35 -10.84 -4.18
CA TYR A 36 -5.09 -10.87 -2.93
C TYR A 36 -4.29 -10.09 -1.89
N LEU A 37 -4.87 -9.02 -1.39
CA LEU A 37 -4.30 -8.20 -0.34
C LEU A 37 -5.02 -8.52 0.96
N ASN A 38 -4.24 -8.77 2.02
CA ASN A 38 -4.79 -8.80 3.37
C ASN A 38 -5.21 -7.39 3.81
N GLN A 39 -5.95 -7.29 4.91
CA GLN A 39 -6.45 -6.01 5.44
C GLN A 39 -5.34 -4.96 5.62
N THR A 40 -4.17 -5.36 6.16
CA THR A 40 -3.05 -4.42 6.35
C THR A 40 -2.52 -3.88 5.02
N ALA A 41 -2.32 -4.75 4.02
CA ALA A 41 -1.85 -4.34 2.70
C ALA A 41 -2.89 -3.50 1.93
N ALA A 42 -4.18 -3.77 2.14
CA ALA A 42 -5.26 -2.94 1.60
C ALA A 42 -5.18 -1.51 2.17
N VAL A 43 -5.03 -1.36 3.49
CA VAL A 43 -4.84 -0.05 4.12
C VAL A 43 -3.59 0.66 3.60
N VAL A 44 -2.46 -0.04 3.47
CA VAL A 44 -1.24 0.55 2.89
C VAL A 44 -1.47 1.01 1.45
N LEU A 45 -2.19 0.23 0.63
CA LEU A 45 -2.53 0.59 -0.73
C LEU A 45 -3.41 1.85 -0.79
N GLU A 46 -4.42 1.94 0.06
CA GLU A 46 -5.30 3.12 0.16
C GLU A 46 -4.57 4.40 0.57
N LEU A 47 -3.58 4.26 1.44
CA LEU A 47 -2.72 5.37 1.86
C LEU A 47 -1.78 5.83 0.73
N CYS A 48 -1.54 5.00 -0.30
CA CYS A 48 -0.79 5.37 -1.50
C CYS A 48 -1.65 6.17 -2.48
N ASN A 49 -1.98 7.41 -2.11
CA ASN A 49 -2.85 8.30 -2.88
C ASN A 49 -2.13 9.56 -3.41
N GLY A 50 -0.81 9.65 -3.26
CA GLY A 50 -0.01 10.82 -3.66
C GLY A 50 -0.02 11.98 -2.68
N GLY A 51 -0.89 11.95 -1.66
CA GLY A 51 -0.94 12.94 -0.59
C GLY A 51 -0.07 12.60 0.61
N ASN A 52 0.11 11.30 0.89
CA ASN A 52 0.93 10.82 2.01
C ASN A 52 2.37 10.55 1.56
N ALA A 53 3.36 11.04 2.32
CA ALA A 53 4.74 10.65 2.10
C ALA A 53 4.96 9.21 2.59
N GLU A 54 5.80 8.46 1.89
CA GLU A 54 6.16 7.08 2.22
C GLU A 54 6.71 6.94 3.66
N ALA A 55 7.39 7.97 4.16
CA ALA A 55 7.85 8.02 5.56
C ALA A 55 6.73 8.19 6.60
N ASP A 56 5.58 8.74 6.22
CA ASP A 56 4.45 8.98 7.12
C ASP A 56 3.50 7.78 7.19
N ILE A 57 3.51 6.91 6.17
CA ILE A 57 2.62 5.74 6.08
C ILE A 57 2.71 4.83 7.31
N PRO A 58 3.90 4.51 7.90
CA PRO A 58 3.97 3.71 9.12
C PRO A 58 3.18 4.30 10.29
N GLU A 59 3.23 5.62 10.47
CA GLU A 59 2.48 6.30 11.54
C GLU A 59 0.97 6.28 11.25
N LEU A 60 0.58 6.46 9.99
CA LEU A 60 -0.83 6.36 9.59
C LEU A 60 -1.40 4.95 9.81
N VAL A 61 -0.62 3.90 9.50
CA VAL A 61 -1.00 2.51 9.77
C VAL A 61 -1.10 2.26 11.27
N ARG A 62 -0.14 2.77 12.06
CA ARG A 62 -0.17 2.67 13.52
C ARG A 62 -1.47 3.25 14.08
N LEU A 63 -1.85 4.44 13.62
CA LEU A 63 -3.08 5.13 14.05
C LEU A 63 -4.34 4.37 13.61
N ALA A 64 -4.37 3.86 12.38
CA ALA A 64 -5.52 3.12 11.85
C ALA A 64 -5.79 1.81 12.60
N TRP A 65 -4.73 1.17 13.11
CA TRP A 65 -4.80 -0.13 13.78
C TRP A 65 -4.57 -0.09 15.30
N ASP A 66 -4.45 1.12 15.88
CA ASP A 66 -4.12 1.36 17.29
C ASP A 66 -2.93 0.53 17.80
N LEU A 67 -1.85 0.52 17.01
CA LEU A 67 -0.64 -0.23 17.34
C LEU A 67 0.23 0.54 18.35
N PRO A 68 0.96 -0.16 19.23
CA PRO A 68 1.81 0.47 20.24
C PRO A 68 2.98 1.25 19.62
N GLU A 69 3.49 0.80 18.48
CA GLU A 69 4.62 1.41 17.76
C GLU A 69 4.37 1.36 16.24
N PRO A 70 4.96 2.29 15.46
CA PRO A 70 4.80 2.29 14.01
C PRO A 70 5.45 1.05 13.39
N PRO A 71 4.72 0.25 12.58
CA PRO A 71 5.25 -0.94 11.92
C PRO A 71 6.10 -0.56 10.69
N VAL A 72 7.26 0.06 10.93
CA VAL A 72 8.09 0.67 9.88
C VAL A 72 8.61 -0.38 8.88
N GLU A 73 9.13 -1.51 9.37
CA GLU A 73 9.71 -2.54 8.51
C GLU A 73 8.64 -3.25 7.69
N GLU A 74 7.50 -3.58 8.31
CA GLU A 74 6.38 -4.25 7.65
C GLU A 74 5.75 -3.38 6.57
N VAL A 75 5.60 -2.08 6.84
CA VAL A 75 5.09 -1.12 5.85
C VAL A 75 6.09 -0.95 4.70
N ALA A 76 7.38 -0.84 5.00
CA ALA A 76 8.41 -0.73 3.97
C ALA A 76 8.45 -1.97 3.05
N ASP A 77 8.35 -3.17 3.63
CA ASP A 77 8.29 -4.42 2.87
C ASP A 77 6.99 -4.53 2.05
N CYS A 78 5.86 -4.09 2.61
CA CYS A 78 4.59 -4.04 1.90
C CYS A 78 4.67 -3.11 0.67
N LEU A 79 5.16 -1.89 0.85
CA LEU A 79 5.33 -0.90 -0.23
C LEU A 79 6.27 -1.43 -1.32
N LYS A 80 7.36 -2.08 -0.93
CA LYS A 80 8.28 -2.73 -1.86
C LYS A 80 7.59 -3.84 -2.67
N GLY A 81 6.75 -4.65 -2.01
CA GLY A 81 5.92 -5.67 -2.66
C GLY A 81 4.93 -5.07 -3.66
N LEU A 82 4.12 -4.11 -3.22
CA LEU A 82 3.14 -3.41 -4.07
C LEU A 82 3.82 -2.78 -5.30
N ARG A 83 4.97 -2.14 -5.11
CA ARG A 83 5.75 -1.52 -6.18
C ARG A 83 6.32 -2.53 -7.16
N LYS A 84 6.83 -3.66 -6.65
CA LYS A 84 7.35 -4.76 -7.48
C LYS A 84 6.23 -5.37 -8.35
N GLU A 85 5.03 -5.51 -7.81
CA GLU A 85 3.88 -6.03 -8.54
C GLU A 85 3.26 -4.98 -9.49
N GLY A 86 3.68 -3.71 -9.40
CA GLY A 86 3.19 -2.62 -10.24
C GLY A 86 1.84 -2.05 -9.77
N LEU A 87 1.48 -2.27 -8.50
CA LEU A 87 0.24 -1.75 -7.89
C LEU A 87 0.37 -0.29 -7.45
N ILE A 88 1.61 0.20 -7.26
CA ILE A 88 1.90 1.60 -6.92
C ILE A 88 3.10 2.14 -7.70
N THR A 89 3.18 3.45 -7.84
CA THR A 89 4.28 4.21 -8.49
C THR A 89 4.99 5.16 -7.56
#